data_AF-A0A139XG82-F1
#
_entry.id   AF-A0A139XG82-F1
#
_cell.length_a   1.000
_cell.length_b   1.000
_cell.length_c   1.000
_cell.angle_alpha   90.00
_cell.angle_beta   90.00
_cell.angle_gamma   90.00
#
_symmetry.space_group_name_H-M   'P 1'
#
loop_
_entity.id
_entity.type
_entity.pdbx_description
1 polymer ?
#
loop_
_entity_poly.entity_id
_entity_poly.type
_entity_poly.pdbx_seq_one_letter_code
_entity_poly.pdbx_strand_id
1 'polypeptide(L)'
;MTVSTKPFSNRIAVVFDFDDTLVPDTVDSLLFSLDIDALKFRRERIQPLIDKGWDKILARFYALIEESKRQDNKITREYIARFGQKLAPFDGVTKMFERLRQSASEVNPKVEVEFYLITCGMVEVACHNCIAPNFQRMWGCEFHYNQYGGIEFLKKIVTHTEKTRYLFQLAKGIEHQQDDGQTFVYRDVPAEELHVPLTQVIYIGDGASDIPCFSLMNQEQGTAIGLYKDGKPTDWGRELRITQSQRVANLAPVDYSENSELMRSLTLAVESISKQISLQQLSVGE
;
A
#
# COMPACT_ATOMS: atom_id res chain seq x y z
N MET A 1 -11.50 -9.06 -32.77
CA MET A 1 -11.69 -8.34 -31.51
C MET A 1 -11.10 -6.96 -31.70
N THR A 2 -11.83 -5.92 -31.31
CA THR A 2 -11.50 -4.52 -31.55
C THR A 2 -10.32 -4.12 -30.65
N VAL A 3 -9.19 -3.75 -31.23
CA VAL A 3 -8.01 -3.32 -30.48
C VAL A 3 -8.17 -1.84 -30.18
N SER A 4 -8.63 -1.51 -28.97
CA SER A 4 -8.51 -0.15 -28.44
C SER A 4 -7.03 0.26 -28.45
N THR A 5 -6.73 1.50 -28.83
CA THR A 5 -5.35 2.04 -28.85
C THR A 5 -4.69 2.05 -27.48
N LYS A 6 -5.47 1.97 -26.39
CA LYS A 6 -5.01 1.67 -25.03
C LYS A 6 -5.85 0.56 -24.41
N PRO A 7 -5.25 -0.47 -23.79
CA PRO A 7 -6.02 -1.46 -23.05
C PRO A 7 -6.84 -0.80 -21.95
N PHE A 8 -8.05 -1.30 -21.76
CA PHE A 8 -8.88 -0.91 -20.64
C PHE A 8 -9.60 -2.12 -20.05
N SER A 9 -9.93 -2.02 -18.76
CA SER A 9 -10.85 -2.90 -18.06
C SER A 9 -12.00 -2.08 -17.46
N ASN A 10 -13.04 -2.74 -16.97
CA ASN A 10 -14.09 -2.06 -16.20
C ASN A 10 -13.69 -1.86 -14.72
N ARG A 11 -12.42 -1.99 -14.37
CA ARG A 11 -11.94 -1.95 -12.99
C ARG A 11 -10.99 -0.79 -12.75
N ILE A 12 -11.07 -0.22 -11.56
CA ILE A 12 -10.12 0.77 -11.06
C ILE A 12 -9.51 0.17 -9.80
N ALA A 13 -8.18 0.08 -9.75
CA ALA A 13 -7.49 -0.36 -8.54
C ALA A 13 -7.00 0.85 -7.76
N VAL A 14 -7.42 0.95 -6.50
CA VAL A 14 -6.91 1.93 -5.55
C VAL A 14 -5.99 1.20 -4.57
N VAL A 15 -4.71 1.53 -4.62
CA VAL A 15 -3.64 0.80 -3.93
C VAL A 15 -3.00 1.70 -2.88
N PHE A 16 -2.91 1.21 -1.65
CA PHE A 16 -2.41 1.98 -0.51
C PHE A 16 -1.15 1.35 0.09
N ASP A 17 -0.21 2.17 0.55
CA ASP A 17 0.62 1.79 1.70
C ASP A 17 -0.24 1.73 2.99
N PHE A 18 0.33 1.29 4.09
CA PHE A 18 -0.39 1.10 5.35
C PHE A 18 0.08 2.04 6.44
N ASP A 19 1.32 1.87 6.90
CA ASP A 19 1.97 2.71 7.89
C ASP A 19 1.94 4.16 7.41
N ASP A 20 1.52 5.08 8.27
CA ASP A 20 1.46 6.54 8.03
C ASP A 20 0.59 6.99 6.86
N THR A 21 -0.07 6.05 6.18
CA THR A 21 -1.02 6.25 5.10
C THR A 21 -2.45 6.00 5.58
N LEU A 22 -2.76 4.79 6.06
CA LEU A 22 -4.09 4.40 6.52
C LEU A 22 -4.21 4.33 8.05
N VAL A 23 -3.10 4.05 8.72
CA VAL A 23 -2.97 3.94 10.18
C VAL A 23 -1.70 4.65 10.64
N PRO A 24 -1.56 4.99 11.93
CA PRO A 24 -0.25 5.37 12.48
C PRO A 24 0.80 4.25 12.30
N ASP A 25 2.09 4.62 12.24
CA ASP A 25 3.21 3.68 12.15
C ASP A 25 3.02 2.49 13.11
N THR A 26 2.95 1.30 12.53
CA THR A 26 2.59 0.07 13.23
C THR A 26 3.69 -0.40 14.17
N VAL A 27 4.95 -0.08 13.89
CA VAL A 27 6.07 -0.46 14.75
C VAL A 27 6.08 0.40 16.01
N ASP A 28 5.91 1.70 15.85
CA ASP A 28 5.80 2.64 16.96
C ASP A 28 4.59 2.30 17.82
N SER A 29 3.43 2.11 17.18
CA SER A 29 2.19 1.73 17.84
C SER A 29 2.31 0.38 18.58
N LEU A 30 3.03 -0.59 18.01
CA LEU A 30 3.29 -1.88 18.65
C LEU A 30 4.20 -1.72 19.88
N LEU A 31 5.28 -0.94 19.76
CA LEU A 31 6.19 -0.65 20.87
C LEU A 31 5.46 0.08 22.01
N PHE A 32 4.62 1.06 21.71
CA PHE A 32 3.78 1.72 22.72
C PHE A 32 2.84 0.74 23.42
N SER A 33 2.25 -0.23 22.69
CA SER A 33 1.41 -1.27 23.31
C SER A 33 2.16 -2.19 24.27
N LEU A 34 3.50 -2.22 24.19
CA LEU A 34 4.40 -2.97 25.05
C LEU A 34 5.04 -2.10 26.14
N ASP A 35 4.57 -0.85 26.32
CA ASP A 35 5.14 0.15 27.22
C ASP A 35 6.61 0.51 26.89
N ILE A 36 6.98 0.44 25.61
CA ILE A 36 8.32 0.78 25.11
C ILE A 36 8.30 2.13 24.38
N ASP A 37 9.23 3.01 24.75
CA ASP A 37 9.46 4.27 24.03
C ASP A 37 10.03 3.99 22.62
N ALA A 38 9.23 4.28 21.60
CA ALA A 38 9.57 3.99 20.21
C ALA A 38 10.79 4.77 19.69
N LEU A 39 10.95 6.04 20.09
CA LEU A 39 12.08 6.88 19.68
C LEU A 39 13.39 6.36 20.27
N LYS A 40 13.36 6.03 21.57
CA LYS A 40 14.48 5.41 22.27
C LYS A 40 14.82 4.06 21.64
N PHE A 41 13.81 3.24 21.35
CA PHE A 41 14.00 1.94 20.71
C PHE A 41 14.65 2.07 19.33
N ARG A 42 14.18 2.99 18.47
CA ARG A 42 14.80 3.26 17.17
C ARG A 42 16.26 3.65 17.32
N ARG A 43 16.56 4.61 18.20
CA ARG A 43 17.92 5.11 18.41
C ARG A 43 18.87 4.05 18.97
N GLU A 44 18.40 3.21 19.88
CA GLU A 44 19.27 2.32 20.66
C GLU A 44 19.30 0.88 20.13
N ARG A 45 18.29 0.45 19.37
CA ARG A 45 18.16 -0.93 18.88
C ARG A 45 18.20 -1.04 17.37
N ILE A 46 17.63 -0.09 16.63
CA ILE A 46 17.53 -0.15 15.17
C ILE A 46 18.68 0.60 14.50
N GLN A 47 18.91 1.86 14.86
CA GLN A 47 19.93 2.71 14.25
C GLN A 47 21.34 2.11 14.32
N PRO A 48 21.78 1.48 15.44
CA PRO A 48 23.11 0.87 15.49
C PRO A 48 23.30 -0.32 14.53
N LEU A 49 22.21 -0.96 14.09
CA LEU A 49 22.27 -2.00 13.05
C LEU A 49 22.39 -1.38 11.66
N ILE A 50 21.62 -0.32 11.40
CA ILE A 50 21.70 0.46 10.15
C ILE A 50 23.11 1.04 9.98
N ASP A 51 23.70 1.59 11.04
CA ASP A 51 25.06 2.13 11.03
C ASP A 51 26.12 1.05 10.74
N LYS A 52 25.80 -0.22 11.01
CA LYS A 52 26.63 -1.39 10.65
C LYS A 52 26.32 -1.93 9.24
N GLY A 53 25.51 -1.24 8.46
CA GLY A 53 25.19 -1.59 7.07
C GLY A 53 24.02 -2.56 6.92
N TRP A 54 23.19 -2.77 7.95
CA TRP A 54 21.97 -3.55 7.80
C TRP A 54 20.94 -2.80 6.95
N ASP A 55 20.20 -3.53 6.12
CA ASP A 55 19.00 -2.99 5.50
C ASP A 55 18.01 -2.50 6.57
N LYS A 56 17.31 -1.40 6.30
CA LYS A 56 16.43 -0.75 7.29
C LYS A 56 15.26 -1.64 7.72
N ILE A 57 14.65 -2.36 6.78
CA ILE A 57 13.51 -3.24 7.05
C ILE A 57 13.99 -4.43 7.87
N LEU A 58 15.14 -5.02 7.49
CA LEU A 58 15.76 -6.12 8.24
C LEU A 58 16.15 -5.70 9.66
N ALA A 59 16.81 -4.55 9.83
CA ALA A 59 17.23 -4.03 11.13
C ALA A 59 16.02 -3.84 12.07
N ARG A 60 14.93 -3.27 11.54
CA ARG A 60 13.68 -3.04 12.28
C ARG A 60 13.06 -4.34 12.77
N PHE A 61 12.87 -5.32 11.89
CA PHE A 61 12.28 -6.59 12.29
C PHE A 61 13.19 -7.43 13.18
N TYR A 62 14.50 -7.44 12.91
CA TYR A 62 15.46 -8.08 13.80
C TYR A 62 15.38 -7.51 15.22
N ALA A 63 15.35 -6.17 15.36
CA ALA A 63 15.22 -5.54 16.66
C ALA A 63 13.90 -5.92 17.38
N LEU A 64 12.78 -5.95 16.66
CA LEU A 64 11.48 -6.38 17.21
C LEU A 64 11.49 -7.85 17.66
N ILE A 65 12.11 -8.74 16.87
CA ILE A 65 12.25 -10.17 17.20
C ILE A 65 13.10 -10.34 18.47
N GLU A 66 14.23 -9.64 18.57
CA GLU A 66 15.08 -9.69 19.76
C GLU A 66 14.38 -9.11 20.99
N GLU A 67 13.57 -8.07 20.82
CA GLU A 67 12.77 -7.52 21.92
C GLU A 67 11.67 -8.49 22.36
N SER A 68 11.01 -9.17 21.41
CA SER A 68 10.06 -10.24 21.73
C SER A 68 10.72 -11.32 22.58
N LYS A 69 11.90 -11.82 22.18
CA LYS A 69 12.66 -12.85 22.91
C LYS A 69 13.05 -12.41 24.32
N ARG A 70 13.42 -11.13 24.52
CA ARG A 70 13.74 -10.56 25.84
C ARG A 70 12.55 -10.51 26.79
N GLN A 71 11.35 -10.46 26.25
CA GLN A 71 10.10 -10.47 27.00
C GLN A 71 9.42 -11.84 26.94
N ASP A 72 10.19 -12.93 27.02
CA ASP A 72 9.68 -14.32 26.98
C ASP A 72 8.78 -14.62 25.75
N ASN A 73 9.16 -14.10 24.58
CA ASN A 73 8.43 -14.21 23.31
C ASN A 73 7.00 -13.63 23.36
N LYS A 74 6.80 -12.54 24.11
CA LYS A 74 5.50 -11.87 24.29
C LYS A 74 4.81 -11.45 22.99
N ILE A 75 5.55 -11.14 21.95
CA ILE A 75 4.96 -10.82 20.64
C ILE A 75 4.63 -12.14 19.94
N THR A 76 3.42 -12.64 20.21
CA THR A 76 2.87 -13.85 19.57
C THR A 76 1.96 -13.54 18.40
N ARG A 77 1.59 -14.55 17.62
CA ARG A 77 0.58 -14.45 16.56
C ARG A 77 -0.74 -13.86 17.09
N GLU A 78 -1.20 -14.33 18.24
CA GLU A 78 -2.41 -13.86 18.92
C GLU A 78 -2.25 -12.43 19.43
N TYR A 79 -1.04 -12.04 19.83
CA TYR A 79 -0.74 -10.65 20.19
C TYR A 79 -0.89 -9.73 18.97
N ILE A 80 -0.24 -10.05 17.85
CA ILE A 80 -0.32 -9.27 16.60
C ILE A 80 -1.76 -9.16 16.11
N ALA A 81 -2.54 -10.25 16.16
CA ALA A 81 -3.95 -10.24 15.80
C ALA A 81 -4.77 -9.28 16.67
N ARG A 82 -4.64 -9.37 18.00
CA ARG A 82 -5.34 -8.47 18.93
C ARG A 82 -4.88 -7.02 18.80
N PHE A 83 -3.60 -6.79 18.52
CA PHE A 83 -3.05 -5.47 18.27
C PHE A 83 -3.67 -4.86 16.99
N GLY A 84 -3.70 -5.61 15.89
CA GLY A 84 -4.32 -5.17 14.62
C GLY A 84 -5.80 -4.81 14.77
N GLN A 85 -6.55 -5.56 15.59
CA GLN A 85 -7.96 -5.26 15.89
C GLN A 85 -8.15 -3.97 16.68
N LYS A 86 -7.17 -3.58 17.50
CA LYS A 86 -7.22 -2.37 18.33
C LYS A 86 -6.66 -1.13 17.64
N LEU A 87 -5.80 -1.31 16.64
CA LEU A 87 -5.19 -0.21 15.91
C LEU A 87 -6.26 0.54 15.12
N ALA A 88 -6.51 1.80 15.48
CA ALA A 88 -7.48 2.62 14.78
C ALA A 88 -6.88 3.17 13.46
N PRO A 89 -7.60 3.06 12.33
CA PRO A 89 -7.31 3.84 11.13
C PRO A 89 -7.41 5.34 11.40
N PHE A 90 -6.80 6.15 10.54
CA PHE A 90 -7.02 7.59 10.56
C PHE A 90 -8.49 7.96 10.32
N ASP A 91 -8.88 9.14 10.81
CA ASP A 91 -10.25 9.61 10.72
C ASP A 91 -10.73 9.68 9.27
N GLY A 92 -11.87 9.04 9.01
CA GLY A 92 -12.50 9.00 7.68
C GLY A 92 -12.13 7.81 6.81
N VAL A 93 -11.05 7.07 7.10
CA VAL A 93 -10.59 5.91 6.28
C VAL A 93 -11.68 4.87 6.12
N THR A 94 -12.40 4.53 7.19
CA THR A 94 -13.47 3.50 7.15
C THR A 94 -14.62 3.88 6.21
N LYS A 95 -14.86 5.18 5.99
CA LYS A 95 -15.92 5.69 5.09
C LYS A 95 -15.43 5.92 3.67
N MET A 96 -14.13 6.09 3.46
CA MET A 96 -13.52 6.35 2.15
C MET A 96 -13.89 5.27 1.12
N PHE A 97 -13.80 3.99 1.49
CA PHE A 97 -14.03 2.87 0.57
C PHE A 97 -15.38 2.95 -0.13
N GLU A 98 -16.45 3.18 0.65
CA GLU A 98 -17.80 3.28 0.10
C GLU A 98 -17.99 4.55 -0.73
N ARG A 99 -17.45 5.68 -0.28
CA ARG A 99 -17.51 6.94 -1.03
C ARG A 99 -16.88 6.84 -2.41
N LEU A 100 -15.73 6.16 -2.52
CA LEU A 100 -15.05 5.97 -3.80
C LEU A 100 -15.81 5.01 -4.73
N ARG A 101 -16.37 3.92 -4.20
CA ARG A 101 -17.25 3.02 -4.98
C ARG A 101 -18.47 3.78 -5.50
N GLN A 102 -19.13 4.53 -4.64
CA GLN A 102 -20.32 5.32 -5.00
C GLN A 102 -19.99 6.34 -6.10
N SER A 103 -18.93 7.12 -5.94
CA SER A 103 -18.51 8.13 -6.94
C SER A 103 -18.21 7.50 -8.31
N ALA A 104 -17.54 6.35 -8.35
CA ALA A 104 -17.34 5.61 -9.61
C ALA A 104 -18.67 5.16 -10.23
N SER A 105 -19.54 4.55 -9.43
CA SER A 105 -20.82 4.01 -9.88
C SER A 105 -21.77 5.10 -10.39
N GLU A 106 -21.73 6.30 -9.82
CA GLU A 106 -22.51 7.46 -10.29
C GLU A 106 -22.08 7.93 -11.67
N VAL A 107 -20.78 7.81 -11.99
CA VAL A 107 -20.25 8.14 -13.32
C VAL A 107 -20.51 7.01 -14.33
N ASN A 108 -20.22 5.77 -13.95
CA ASN A 108 -20.45 4.59 -14.78
C ASN A 108 -20.78 3.37 -13.90
N PRO A 109 -22.02 2.85 -13.93
CA PRO A 109 -22.45 1.75 -13.07
C PRO A 109 -21.81 0.40 -13.42
N LYS A 110 -21.08 0.31 -14.54
CA LYS A 110 -20.31 -0.89 -14.91
C LYS A 110 -18.89 -0.88 -14.35
N VAL A 111 -18.44 0.24 -13.78
CA VAL A 111 -17.09 0.36 -13.22
C VAL A 111 -17.05 -0.17 -11.80
N GLU A 112 -16.09 -1.06 -11.54
CA GLU A 112 -15.81 -1.63 -10.22
C GLU A 112 -14.55 -0.96 -9.63
N VAL A 113 -14.62 -0.56 -8.36
CA VAL A 113 -13.45 -0.04 -7.62
C VAL A 113 -12.96 -1.10 -6.65
N GLU A 114 -11.74 -1.58 -6.90
CA GLU A 114 -11.06 -2.59 -6.10
C GLU A 114 -9.97 -1.94 -5.25
N PHE A 115 -9.81 -2.43 -4.02
CA PHE A 115 -8.85 -1.87 -3.07
C PHE A 115 -7.75 -2.87 -2.76
N TYR A 116 -6.51 -2.37 -2.70
CA TYR A 116 -5.33 -3.18 -2.46
C TYR A 116 -4.39 -2.51 -1.47
N LEU A 117 -3.61 -3.31 -0.76
CA LEU A 117 -2.63 -2.84 0.21
C LEU A 117 -1.26 -3.46 -0.09
N ILE A 118 -0.24 -2.62 -0.18
CA ILE A 118 1.16 -3.04 -0.37
C ILE A 118 2.03 -2.31 0.65
N THR A 119 2.50 -3.03 1.67
CA THR A 119 3.30 -2.46 2.76
C THR A 119 4.65 -3.14 2.92
N CYS A 120 5.66 -2.37 3.34
CA CYS A 120 6.93 -2.92 3.84
C CYS A 120 6.85 -3.28 5.34
N GLY A 121 5.72 -3.00 6.00
CA GLY A 121 5.42 -3.31 7.39
C GLY A 121 4.83 -4.70 7.60
N MET A 122 4.19 -4.88 8.75
CA MET A 122 3.61 -6.14 9.21
C MET A 122 2.23 -6.34 8.59
N VAL A 123 2.12 -7.09 7.49
CA VAL A 123 0.82 -7.27 6.80
C VAL A 123 -0.20 -7.96 7.69
N GLU A 124 0.25 -8.79 8.63
CA GLU A 124 -0.63 -9.45 9.59
C GLU A 124 -1.40 -8.48 10.48
N VAL A 125 -0.85 -7.29 10.77
CA VAL A 125 -1.57 -6.23 11.48
C VAL A 125 -2.72 -5.70 10.62
N ALA A 126 -2.45 -5.40 9.34
CA ALA A 126 -3.46 -4.95 8.38
C ALA A 126 -4.57 -5.99 8.20
N CYS A 127 -4.24 -7.28 8.09
CA CYS A 127 -5.19 -8.38 7.94
C CYS A 127 -6.18 -8.52 9.11
N HIS A 128 -5.82 -8.06 10.32
CA HIS A 128 -6.69 -8.11 11.49
C HIS A 128 -7.35 -6.75 11.82
N ASN A 129 -7.11 -5.73 11.00
CA ASN A 129 -7.68 -4.41 11.20
C ASN A 129 -9.15 -4.35 10.73
N CYS A 130 -9.93 -3.38 11.24
CA CYS A 130 -11.33 -3.21 10.86
C CYS A 130 -11.54 -2.86 9.38
N ILE A 131 -10.50 -2.34 8.70
CA ILE A 131 -10.57 -2.03 7.26
C ILE A 131 -10.21 -3.22 6.36
N ALA A 132 -9.67 -4.31 6.91
CA ALA A 132 -9.25 -5.51 6.17
C ALA A 132 -10.31 -6.04 5.17
N PRO A 133 -11.61 -6.11 5.52
CA PRO A 133 -12.62 -6.66 4.61
C PRO A 133 -12.84 -5.84 3.32
N ASN A 134 -12.33 -4.61 3.24
CA ASN A 134 -12.46 -3.79 2.04
C ASN A 134 -11.41 -4.11 0.98
N PHE A 135 -10.33 -4.80 1.35
CA PHE A 135 -9.20 -5.08 0.46
C PHE A 135 -9.36 -6.41 -0.25
N GLN A 136 -9.21 -6.39 -1.57
CA GLN A 136 -9.19 -7.58 -2.40
C GLN A 136 -7.92 -8.39 -2.14
N ARG A 137 -6.79 -7.70 -1.94
CA ARG A 137 -5.53 -8.32 -1.54
C ARG A 137 -4.65 -7.38 -0.73
N MET A 138 -3.90 -7.97 0.19
CA MET A 138 -2.92 -7.28 1.03
C MET A 138 -1.58 -8.02 0.92
N TRP A 139 -0.50 -7.28 0.67
CA TRP A 139 0.86 -7.81 0.60
C TRP A 139 1.77 -7.04 1.56
N GLY A 140 2.63 -7.76 2.26
CA GLY A 140 3.69 -7.18 3.07
C GLY A 140 4.52 -8.24 3.77
N CYS A 141 5.26 -7.85 4.79
CA CYS A 141 6.10 -8.76 5.54
C CYS A 141 5.27 -9.66 6.47
N GLU A 142 5.62 -10.94 6.52
CA GLU A 142 4.97 -11.98 7.34
C GLU A 142 5.99 -12.61 8.29
N PHE A 143 5.55 -12.98 9.48
CA PHE A 143 6.37 -13.68 10.47
C PHE A 143 6.24 -15.20 10.36
N HIS A 144 7.32 -15.89 10.71
CA HIS A 144 7.31 -17.29 11.09
C HIS A 144 7.23 -17.38 12.61
N TYR A 145 6.35 -18.24 13.10
CA TYR A 145 6.08 -18.40 14.53
C TYR A 145 6.52 -19.79 14.98
N ASN A 146 7.12 -19.85 16.18
CA ASN A 146 7.51 -21.11 16.79
C ASN A 146 6.28 -21.87 17.34
N GLN A 147 6.51 -23.07 17.89
CA GLN A 147 5.46 -23.94 18.45
C GLN A 147 4.65 -23.33 19.61
N TYR A 148 5.17 -22.27 20.25
CA TYR A 148 4.49 -21.55 21.33
C TYR A 148 3.81 -20.26 20.82
N GLY A 149 3.79 -20.02 19.51
CA GLY A 149 3.16 -18.88 18.88
C GLY A 149 3.99 -17.60 18.88
N GLY A 150 5.21 -17.60 19.45
CA GLY A 150 6.11 -16.44 19.45
C GLY A 150 6.81 -16.24 18.11
N ILE A 151 7.08 -14.98 17.72
CA ILE A 151 7.81 -14.69 16.49
C ILE A 151 9.23 -15.27 16.57
N GLU A 152 9.57 -16.13 15.62
CA GLU A 152 10.90 -16.73 15.49
C GLU A 152 11.75 -15.99 14.46
N PHE A 153 11.18 -15.71 13.28
CA PHE A 153 11.85 -15.01 12.20
C PHE A 153 10.85 -14.42 11.19
N LEU A 154 11.35 -13.83 10.10
CA LEU A 154 10.54 -13.41 8.95
C LEU A 154 10.30 -14.61 8.02
N LYS A 155 9.04 -14.85 7.69
CA LYS A 155 8.61 -15.81 6.68
C LYS A 155 8.65 -15.19 5.28
N LYS A 156 8.32 -13.90 5.18
CA LYS A 156 8.27 -13.15 3.94
C LYS A 156 8.67 -11.71 4.17
N ILE A 157 9.41 -11.15 3.21
CA ILE A 157 9.81 -9.74 3.20
C ILE A 157 9.21 -9.10 1.96
N VAL A 158 8.82 -7.83 2.10
CA VAL A 158 8.46 -6.95 1.00
C VAL A 158 9.30 -5.69 1.13
N THR A 159 10.26 -5.53 0.24
CA THR A 159 11.10 -4.34 0.15
C THR A 159 10.42 -3.21 -0.63
N HIS A 160 11.00 -2.00 -0.58
CA HIS A 160 10.51 -0.85 -1.35
C HIS A 160 10.42 -1.13 -2.85
N THR A 161 11.39 -1.87 -3.41
CA THR A 161 11.38 -2.27 -4.83
C THR A 161 10.39 -3.39 -5.11
N GLU A 162 10.15 -4.30 -4.15
CA GLU A 162 9.13 -5.34 -4.34
C GLU A 162 7.71 -4.79 -4.39
N LYS A 163 7.45 -3.59 -3.85
CA LYS A 163 6.12 -2.98 -3.98
C LYS A 163 5.69 -2.84 -5.44
N THR A 164 6.62 -2.47 -6.33
CA THR A 164 6.32 -2.33 -7.77
C THR A 164 6.00 -3.68 -8.43
N ARG A 165 6.65 -4.76 -7.99
CA ARG A 165 6.34 -6.13 -8.44
C ARG A 165 4.87 -6.49 -8.16
N TYR A 166 4.34 -6.10 -7.01
CA TYR A 166 2.93 -6.34 -6.67
C TYR A 166 1.96 -5.49 -7.50
N LEU A 167 2.34 -4.29 -7.94
CA LEU A 167 1.54 -3.51 -8.88
C LEU A 167 1.43 -4.21 -10.25
N PHE A 168 2.52 -4.76 -10.75
CA PHE A 168 2.46 -5.60 -11.96
C PHE A 168 1.67 -6.89 -11.74
N GLN A 169 1.80 -7.51 -10.56
CA GLN A 169 1.06 -8.74 -10.23
C GLN A 169 -0.46 -8.49 -10.21
N LEU A 170 -0.87 -7.38 -9.59
CA LEU A 170 -2.25 -6.88 -9.58
C LEU A 170 -2.75 -6.60 -11.00
N ALA A 171 -1.95 -5.91 -11.81
CA ALA A 171 -2.36 -5.53 -13.15
C ALA A 171 -2.68 -6.75 -14.03
N LYS A 172 -1.94 -7.85 -13.81
CA LYS A 172 -2.11 -9.12 -14.52
C LYS A 172 -3.16 -10.05 -13.92
N GLY A 173 -3.75 -9.74 -12.76
CA GLY A 173 -4.77 -10.59 -12.13
C GLY A 173 -4.28 -11.96 -11.67
N ILE A 174 -3.01 -12.06 -11.25
CA ILE A 174 -2.41 -13.34 -10.85
C ILE A 174 -2.92 -13.71 -9.44
N GLU A 175 -4.15 -14.21 -9.37
CA GLU A 175 -4.87 -14.50 -8.13
C GLU A 175 -4.62 -15.92 -7.59
N HIS A 176 -4.24 -16.89 -8.42
CA HIS A 176 -4.14 -18.30 -8.01
C HIS A 176 -2.90 -19.05 -8.53
N GLN A 177 -2.01 -19.35 -7.57
CA GLN A 177 -1.25 -20.60 -7.37
C GLN A 177 -0.12 -21.07 -8.33
N GLN A 178 0.85 -21.73 -7.67
CA GLN A 178 1.89 -22.66 -8.09
C GLN A 178 3.10 -22.18 -8.90
N ASP A 179 2.97 -21.21 -9.79
CA ASP A 179 4.16 -20.58 -10.37
C ASP A 179 4.72 -19.59 -9.34
N ASP A 180 6.04 -19.55 -9.21
CA ASP A 180 6.70 -18.50 -8.46
C ASP A 180 6.22 -17.15 -9.01
N GLY A 181 5.41 -16.42 -8.23
CA GLY A 181 4.88 -15.12 -8.67
C GLY A 181 5.95 -14.10 -9.08
N GLN A 182 7.24 -14.44 -8.89
CA GLN A 182 8.39 -13.78 -9.47
C GLN A 182 8.45 -13.98 -11.00
N THR A 183 8.46 -15.21 -11.54
CA THR A 183 8.63 -15.45 -12.98
C THR A 183 7.42 -15.02 -13.81
N PHE A 184 6.20 -15.18 -13.29
CA PHE A 184 5.00 -14.80 -14.06
C PHE A 184 4.87 -13.28 -14.26
N VAL A 185 5.30 -12.47 -13.28
CA VAL A 185 5.31 -11.01 -13.43
C VAL A 185 6.18 -10.56 -14.61
N TYR A 186 7.16 -11.35 -15.04
CA TYR A 186 7.99 -11.07 -16.20
C TYR A 186 7.45 -11.63 -17.54
N ARG A 187 6.35 -12.40 -17.54
CA ARG A 187 5.73 -12.88 -18.78
C ARG A 187 4.91 -11.77 -19.42
N ASP A 188 5.02 -11.61 -20.73
CA ASP A 188 4.15 -10.70 -21.47
C ASP A 188 2.71 -11.22 -21.41
N VAL A 189 1.80 -10.36 -20.93
CA VAL A 189 0.36 -10.64 -20.90
C VAL A 189 -0.29 -9.70 -21.91
N PRO A 190 -1.13 -10.21 -22.85
CA PRO A 190 -1.86 -9.37 -23.77
C PRO A 190 -2.64 -8.29 -23.02
N ALA A 191 -2.68 -7.10 -23.59
CA ALA A 191 -3.26 -5.93 -22.97
C ALA A 191 -4.76 -6.12 -22.62
N GLU A 192 -5.45 -6.96 -23.38
CA GLU A 192 -6.85 -7.37 -23.24
C GLU A 192 -7.08 -8.38 -22.09
N GLU A 193 -6.03 -9.07 -21.66
CA GLU A 193 -6.07 -10.05 -20.56
C GLU A 193 -5.67 -9.42 -19.21
N LEU A 194 -5.28 -8.15 -19.20
CA LEU A 194 -4.99 -7.44 -17.96
C LEU A 194 -6.24 -7.31 -17.10
N HIS A 195 -6.11 -7.68 -15.83
CA HIS A 195 -7.17 -7.51 -14.84
C HIS A 195 -7.46 -6.03 -14.58
N VAL A 196 -6.39 -5.24 -14.37
CA VAL A 196 -6.43 -3.77 -14.25
C VAL A 196 -5.19 -3.19 -14.93
N PRO A 197 -5.32 -2.53 -16.09
CA PRO A 197 -4.19 -1.81 -16.69
C PRO A 197 -3.61 -0.77 -15.72
N LEU A 198 -2.28 -0.57 -15.71
CA LEU A 198 -1.63 0.36 -14.79
C LEU A 198 -2.08 1.82 -14.97
N THR A 199 -2.59 2.17 -16.15
CA THR A 199 -3.27 3.44 -16.43
C THR A 199 -4.55 3.66 -15.59
N GLN A 200 -5.13 2.58 -15.05
CA GLN A 200 -6.32 2.57 -14.21
C GLN A 200 -6.00 2.31 -12.73
N VAL A 201 -4.72 2.41 -12.35
CA VAL A 201 -4.26 2.26 -10.98
C VAL A 201 -4.04 3.64 -10.35
N ILE A 202 -4.55 3.81 -9.12
CA ILE A 202 -4.28 4.94 -8.24
C ILE A 202 -3.46 4.42 -7.06
N TYR A 203 -2.22 4.87 -6.93
CA TYR A 203 -1.33 4.52 -5.83
C TYR A 203 -1.23 5.65 -4.80
N ILE A 204 -1.34 5.31 -3.52
CA ILE A 204 -1.27 6.26 -2.40
C ILE A 204 -0.18 5.80 -1.42
N GLY A 205 0.71 6.71 -1.03
CA GLY A 205 1.73 6.47 0.00
C GLY A 205 2.29 7.77 0.57
N ASP A 206 2.94 7.70 1.73
CA ASP A 206 3.40 8.87 2.49
C ASP A 206 4.91 9.14 2.38
N GLY A 207 5.72 8.14 2.02
CA GLY A 207 7.14 8.18 2.34
C GLY A 207 8.13 7.84 1.21
N ALA A 208 9.41 7.86 1.58
CA ALA A 208 10.54 7.46 0.72
C ALA A 208 10.41 6.02 0.19
N SER A 209 9.74 5.19 0.98
CA SER A 209 9.39 3.80 0.72
C SER A 209 8.63 3.61 -0.60
N ASP A 210 7.87 4.63 -1.00
CA ASP A 210 6.88 4.61 -2.07
C ASP A 210 7.37 5.29 -3.35
N ILE A 211 8.53 5.94 -3.29
CA ILE A 211 9.18 6.57 -4.45
C ILE A 211 9.27 5.64 -5.67
N PRO A 212 9.63 4.34 -5.53
CA PRO A 212 9.62 3.42 -6.67
C PRO A 212 8.22 3.24 -7.28
N CYS A 213 7.17 3.18 -6.46
CA CYS A 213 5.79 3.09 -6.94
C CYS A 213 5.35 4.38 -7.62
N PHE A 214 5.68 5.56 -7.07
CA PHE A 214 5.39 6.84 -7.72
C PHE A 214 6.06 6.94 -9.09
N SER A 215 7.34 6.53 -9.17
CA SER A 215 8.06 6.50 -10.44
C SER A 215 7.42 5.55 -11.45
N LEU A 216 6.97 4.38 -11.01
CA LEU A 216 6.29 3.42 -11.88
C LEU A 216 4.95 3.98 -12.38
N MET A 217 4.12 4.57 -11.51
CA MET A 217 2.83 5.13 -11.93
C MET A 217 3.02 6.22 -12.97
N ASN A 218 4.02 7.10 -12.82
CA ASN A 218 4.32 8.10 -13.83
C ASN A 218 4.74 7.49 -15.17
N GLN A 219 5.60 6.47 -15.14
CA GLN A 219 6.06 5.79 -16.36
C GLN A 219 4.89 5.14 -17.11
N GLU A 220 3.98 4.51 -16.38
CA GLU A 220 2.86 3.73 -16.92
C GLU A 220 1.57 4.56 -17.09
N GLN A 221 1.65 5.88 -16.89
CA GLN A 221 0.50 6.80 -16.95
C GLN A 221 -0.63 6.45 -15.98
N GLY A 222 -0.30 5.80 -14.86
CA GLY A 222 -1.17 5.67 -13.70
C GLY A 222 -1.18 6.94 -12.85
N THR A 223 -1.92 6.91 -11.74
CA THR A 223 -2.03 8.06 -10.83
C THR A 223 -1.29 7.76 -9.52
N ALA A 224 -0.40 8.64 -9.09
CA ALA A 224 0.23 8.58 -7.77
C ALA A 224 -0.19 9.78 -6.92
N ILE A 225 -0.58 9.53 -5.66
CA ILE A 225 -0.91 10.57 -4.68
C ILE A 225 0.00 10.39 -3.47
N GLY A 226 0.75 11.45 -3.14
CA GLY A 226 1.60 11.49 -1.96
C GLY A 226 0.81 11.99 -0.76
N LEU A 227 1.17 11.51 0.44
CA LEU A 227 0.62 11.99 1.70
C LEU A 227 1.68 12.65 2.58
N TYR A 228 1.26 13.59 3.42
CA TYR A 228 2.09 14.14 4.49
C TYR A 228 1.26 14.37 5.76
N LYS A 229 1.86 14.18 6.93
CA LYS A 229 1.18 14.36 8.22
C LYS A 229 1.21 15.81 8.70
N ASP A 230 2.42 16.36 8.82
CA ASP A 230 2.70 17.68 9.35
C ASP A 230 3.63 18.44 8.40
N GLY A 231 3.56 19.77 8.44
CA GLY A 231 4.45 20.63 7.66
C GLY A 231 3.87 21.06 6.31
N LYS A 232 4.74 21.64 5.47
CA LYS A 232 4.34 22.15 4.16
C LYS A 232 4.63 21.12 3.06
N PRO A 233 3.85 21.09 1.97
CA PRO A 233 4.14 20.31 0.77
C PRO A 233 5.59 20.44 0.25
N THR A 234 6.21 21.61 0.45
CA THR A 234 7.60 21.89 0.06
C THR A 234 8.64 21.10 0.84
N ASP A 235 8.33 20.75 2.09
CA ASP A 235 9.25 20.05 2.98
C ASP A 235 9.30 18.57 2.60
N TRP A 236 8.15 17.98 2.27
CA TRP A 236 8.02 16.62 1.75
C TRP A 236 8.93 16.38 0.52
N GLY A 237 8.83 17.24 -0.50
CA GLY A 237 9.64 17.08 -1.72
C GLY A 237 11.15 17.24 -1.49
N ARG A 238 11.55 18.09 -0.53
CA ARG A 238 12.96 18.31 -0.17
C ARG A 238 13.53 17.16 0.65
N GLU A 239 12.80 16.70 1.66
CA GLU A 239 13.21 15.62 2.55
C GLU A 239 13.38 14.31 1.78
N LEU A 240 12.45 14.04 0.85
CA LEU A 240 12.47 12.85 0.02
C LEU A 240 13.37 12.96 -1.23
N ARG A 241 13.91 14.16 -1.51
CA ARG A 241 14.75 14.45 -2.69
C ARG A 241 14.11 14.01 -4.01
N ILE A 242 12.81 14.29 -4.16
CA ILE A 242 11.99 13.84 -5.29
C ILE A 242 12.48 14.44 -6.61
N THR A 243 12.75 13.59 -7.60
CA THR A 243 13.07 14.00 -8.97
C THR A 243 11.80 14.20 -9.81
N GLN A 244 11.93 14.72 -11.03
CA GLN A 244 10.77 14.91 -11.92
C GLN A 244 10.01 13.60 -12.20
N SER A 245 10.71 12.48 -12.37
CA SER A 245 10.10 11.17 -12.62
C SER A 245 9.41 10.59 -11.40
N GLN A 246 9.66 11.13 -10.21
CA GLN A 246 9.14 10.65 -8.93
C GLN A 246 8.02 11.54 -8.38
N ARG A 247 7.60 12.57 -9.12
CA ARG A 247 6.54 13.50 -8.70
C ARG A 247 5.21 12.78 -8.60
N VAL A 248 4.41 13.15 -7.62
CA VAL A 248 3.04 12.67 -7.48
C VAL A 248 2.09 13.63 -8.20
N ALA A 249 0.94 13.12 -8.63
CA ALA A 249 -0.11 13.92 -9.28
C ALA A 249 -0.73 14.93 -8.31
N ASN A 250 -0.89 14.54 -7.04
CA ASN A 250 -1.17 15.47 -5.95
C ASN A 250 -0.44 15.06 -4.67
N LEU A 251 -0.26 16.02 -3.77
CA LEU A 251 0.27 15.83 -2.42
C LEU A 251 -0.75 16.39 -1.44
N ALA A 252 -1.28 15.56 -0.55
CA ALA A 252 -2.38 15.94 0.35
C ALA A 252 -2.07 15.57 1.81
N PRO A 253 -2.66 16.28 2.79
CA PRO A 253 -2.55 15.89 4.18
C PRO A 253 -3.26 14.54 4.43
N VAL A 254 -2.80 13.79 5.44
CA VAL A 254 -3.43 12.54 5.90
C VAL A 254 -4.76 12.87 6.61
N ASP A 255 -5.79 13.16 5.83
CA ASP A 255 -7.15 13.45 6.29
C ASP A 255 -8.15 12.84 5.30
N TYR A 256 -8.94 11.86 5.75
CA TYR A 256 -9.93 11.18 4.93
C TYR A 256 -11.37 11.67 5.21
N SER A 257 -11.50 12.82 5.88
CA SER A 257 -12.79 13.45 6.15
C SER A 257 -13.50 13.89 4.87
N GLU A 258 -14.82 14.08 4.98
CA GLU A 258 -15.62 14.54 3.84
C GLU A 258 -15.19 15.95 3.45
N ASN A 259 -14.86 16.16 2.16
CA ASN A 259 -14.33 17.41 1.61
C ASN A 259 -12.85 17.72 1.91
N SER A 260 -12.11 16.79 2.52
CA SER A 260 -10.65 16.94 2.61
C SER A 260 -10.00 16.98 1.22
N GLU A 261 -8.80 17.55 1.14
CA GLU A 261 -8.04 17.60 -0.11
C GLU A 261 -7.73 16.18 -0.63
N LEU A 262 -7.40 15.26 0.27
CA LEU A 262 -7.14 13.87 -0.10
C LEU A 262 -8.39 13.18 -0.65
N MET A 263 -9.53 13.28 0.04
CA MET A 263 -10.78 12.70 -0.46
C MET A 263 -11.18 13.29 -1.80
N ARG A 264 -11.07 14.61 -1.97
CA ARG A 264 -11.32 15.26 -3.26
C ARG A 264 -10.40 14.74 -4.35
N SER A 265 -9.10 14.56 -4.06
CA SER A 265 -8.12 14.05 -5.02
C SER A 265 -8.44 12.63 -5.46
N LEU A 266 -8.78 11.77 -4.50
CA LEU A 266 -9.15 10.37 -4.76
C LEU A 266 -10.44 10.28 -5.59
N THR A 267 -11.47 11.04 -5.21
CA THR A 267 -12.74 11.12 -5.95
C THR A 267 -12.50 11.58 -7.39
N LEU A 268 -11.75 12.67 -7.60
CA LEU A 268 -11.45 13.17 -8.94
C LEU A 268 -10.67 12.16 -9.79
N ALA A 269 -9.71 11.44 -9.19
CA ALA A 269 -8.94 10.41 -9.90
C ALA A 269 -9.85 9.24 -10.32
N VAL A 270 -10.69 8.74 -9.42
CA VAL A 270 -11.65 7.66 -9.70
C VAL A 270 -12.66 8.07 -10.77
N GLU A 271 -13.24 9.27 -10.67
CA GLU A 271 -14.19 9.78 -11.66
C GLU A 271 -13.54 10.00 -13.04
N SER A 272 -12.31 10.51 -13.06
CA SER A 272 -11.54 10.73 -14.29
C SER A 272 -11.32 9.40 -15.03
N ILE A 273 -10.84 8.38 -14.32
CA ILE A 273 -10.64 7.05 -14.88
C ILE A 273 -12.00 6.44 -15.31
N SER A 274 -13.05 6.60 -14.51
CA SER A 274 -14.40 6.13 -14.86
C SER A 274 -14.92 6.76 -16.16
N LYS A 275 -14.69 8.06 -16.39
CA LYS A 275 -15.03 8.75 -17.64
C LYS A 275 -14.18 8.25 -18.81
N GLN A 276 -12.89 7.98 -18.59
CA GLN A 276 -12.01 7.39 -19.61
C GLN A 276 -12.47 5.99 -20.01
N ILE A 277 -12.81 5.12 -19.05
CA ILE A 277 -13.39 3.79 -19.31
C ILE A 277 -14.68 3.94 -20.12
N SER A 278 -15.56 4.87 -19.73
CA SER A 278 -16.82 5.12 -20.44
C SER A 278 -16.60 5.52 -21.90
N LEU A 279 -15.60 6.35 -22.17
CA LEU A 279 -15.23 6.72 -23.53
C LEU A 279 -14.71 5.51 -24.33
N GLN A 280 -13.87 4.67 -23.73
CA GLN A 280 -13.34 3.47 -24.38
C GLN A 280 -14.42 2.43 -24.66
N GLN A 281 -15.43 2.31 -23.81
CA GLN A 281 -16.60 1.45 -24.02
C GLN A 281 -17.45 1.88 -25.23
N LEU A 282 -17.36 3.13 -25.67
CA LEU A 282 -18.03 3.63 -26.89
C LEU A 282 -17.20 3.39 -28.15
N SER A 283 -15.94 2.96 -28.03
CA SER A 283 -15.07 2.72 -29.18
C SER A 283 -15.64 1.62 -30.07
N VAL A 284 -15.70 1.89 -31.37
CA VAL A 284 -16.18 0.95 -32.39
C VAL A 284 -15.04 0.17 -33.07
N GLY A 285 -13.79 0.35 -32.61
CA GLY A 285 -12.64 -0.45 -33.04
C GLY A 285 -12.12 -0.17 -34.44
N GLU A 286 -12.04 1.11 -34.81
CA GLU A 286 -11.33 1.59 -36.02
C GLU A 286 -9.80 1.58 -35.84
#